data_AF-A0A922WM29-F1
#
_entry.id   AF-A0A922WM29-F1
#
_cell.length_a   1.000
_cell.length_b   1.000
_cell.length_c   1.000
_cell.angle_alpha   90.00
_cell.angle_beta   90.00
_cell.angle_gamma   90.00
#
_symmetry.space_group_name_H-M   'P 1'
#
loop_
_entity.id
_entity.type
_entity.pdbx_description
1 polymer ?
#
loop_
_entity_poly.entity_id
_entity_poly.type
_entity_poly.pdbx_seq_one_letter_code
_entity_poly.pdbx_strand_id
1 'polypeptide(L)'
;MKVPYLLAVGLLVFSGSLLAQNESVETPITLEELHRRQLLGQLGLPLGTVATIDAVVTSGDETRAKAYQGLYLLTVTHVNGKPLEKPPLMRFAVDSLSSTVNLPHDKPPLLFGAKQDGENPAASQKEIEKEYVGKTHHLVVYEEGGYAGIPDNLPKGVPLAGAAGFGFGFSTSLVVLAERDVLRKSRSKK
;
A
#
# COMPACT_ATOMS: atom_id res chain seq x y z
N MET A 1 30.70 -78.52 22.33
CA MET A 1 30.53 -77.74 21.07
C MET A 1 30.57 -76.27 21.42
N LYS A 2 31.57 -75.54 20.91
CA LYS A 2 31.80 -74.11 21.18
C LYS A 2 31.46 -73.32 19.90
N VAL A 3 30.61 -72.31 20.00
CA VAL A 3 30.36 -71.33 18.94
C VAL A 3 30.71 -69.95 19.51
N PRO A 4 31.68 -69.21 18.97
CA PRO A 4 31.90 -67.81 19.32
C PRO A 4 31.13 -66.92 18.35
N TYR A 5 30.27 -66.04 18.88
CA TYR A 5 29.64 -64.99 18.06
C TYR A 5 30.47 -63.72 18.08
N LEU A 6 30.63 -63.22 16.86
CA LEU A 6 31.45 -62.11 16.39
C LEU A 6 31.09 -60.76 17.02
N LEU A 7 32.16 -60.01 17.27
CA LEU A 7 32.22 -58.59 17.54
C LEU A 7 31.80 -57.81 16.27
N ALA A 8 30.75 -56.99 16.35
CA ALA A 8 30.39 -56.04 15.31
C ALA A 8 30.74 -54.62 15.77
N VAL A 9 31.81 -54.07 15.22
CA VAL A 9 32.21 -52.66 15.37
C VAL A 9 31.33 -51.83 14.43
N GLY A 10 30.35 -51.12 14.99
CA GLY A 10 29.52 -50.16 14.25
C GLY A 10 30.31 -48.90 13.95
N LEU A 11 30.74 -48.74 12.69
CA LEU A 11 31.37 -47.52 12.18
C LEU A 11 30.30 -46.43 12.01
N LEU A 12 30.25 -45.49 12.95
CA LEU A 12 29.32 -44.35 12.93
C LEU A 12 29.88 -43.29 11.95
N VAL A 13 29.42 -43.34 10.70
CA VAL A 13 29.73 -42.30 9.70
C VAL A 13 28.89 -41.06 10.04
N PHE A 14 29.47 -40.16 10.81
CA PHE A 14 28.97 -38.79 10.98
C PHE A 14 29.09 -38.07 9.63
N SER A 15 28.06 -38.20 8.80
CA SER A 15 27.90 -37.34 7.62
C SER A 15 27.55 -35.94 8.12
N GLY A 16 28.58 -35.11 8.28
CA GLY A 16 28.41 -33.70 8.59
C GLY A 16 27.65 -33.03 7.45
N SER A 17 26.36 -32.84 7.63
CA SER A 17 25.56 -31.91 6.82
C SER A 17 26.05 -30.50 7.12
N LEU A 18 27.06 -30.08 6.35
CA LEU A 18 27.50 -28.71 6.22
C LEU A 18 26.37 -27.95 5.51
N LEU A 19 25.35 -27.57 6.27
CA LEU A 19 24.41 -26.53 5.85
C LEU A 19 25.21 -25.24 5.81
N ALA A 20 25.86 -25.00 4.68
CA ALA A 20 26.25 -23.66 4.28
C ALA A 20 24.95 -22.84 4.26
N GLN A 21 24.73 -22.09 5.33
CA GLN A 21 23.83 -20.95 5.30
C GLN A 21 24.43 -19.97 4.29
N ASN A 22 24.05 -20.16 3.03
CA ASN A 22 24.29 -19.18 1.99
C ASN A 22 23.32 -18.04 2.29
N GLU A 23 23.72 -17.13 3.18
CA GLU A 23 23.10 -15.81 3.27
C GLU A 23 23.20 -15.21 1.88
N SER A 24 22.11 -15.24 1.12
CA SER A 24 22.06 -14.54 -0.15
C SER A 24 22.16 -13.06 0.20
N VAL A 25 23.35 -12.49 0.01
CA VAL A 25 23.52 -11.05 0.00
C VAL A 25 22.64 -10.54 -1.13
N GLU A 26 21.44 -10.06 -0.80
CA GLU A 26 20.51 -9.51 -1.78
C GLU A 26 21.19 -8.33 -2.45
N THR A 27 21.56 -8.50 -3.72
CA THR A 27 22.17 -7.43 -4.50
C THR A 27 21.13 -6.32 -4.74
N PRO A 28 21.48 -5.05 -4.53
CA PRO A 28 20.58 -3.94 -4.83
C PRO A 28 20.06 -4.00 -6.27
N ILE A 29 18.76 -3.76 -6.44
CA ILE A 29 18.13 -3.66 -7.77
C ILE A 29 18.53 -2.31 -8.37
N THR A 30 19.02 -2.32 -9.61
CA THR A 30 19.33 -1.07 -10.33
C THR A 30 18.06 -0.44 -10.89
N LEU A 31 18.08 0.87 -11.15
CA LEU A 31 16.96 1.53 -11.82
C LEU A 31 16.67 0.93 -13.20
N GLU A 32 17.71 0.48 -13.91
CA GLU A 32 17.55 -0.17 -15.21
C GLU A 32 16.85 -1.53 -15.09
N GLU A 33 17.23 -2.34 -14.10
CA GLU A 33 16.55 -3.59 -13.78
C GLU A 33 15.09 -3.33 -13.42
N LEU A 34 14.82 -2.27 -12.65
CA LEU A 34 13.49 -1.84 -12.26
C LEU A 34 12.63 -1.45 -13.47
N HIS A 35 13.21 -0.81 -14.49
CA HIS A 35 12.48 -0.46 -15.72
C HIS A 35 12.24 -1.67 -16.63
N ARG A 36 13.13 -2.67 -16.59
CA ARG A 36 12.99 -3.91 -17.38
C ARG A 36 11.98 -4.86 -16.77
N ARG A 37 11.86 -4.89 -15.44
CA ARG A 37 10.93 -5.75 -14.71
C ARG A 37 9.66 -4.98 -14.39
N GLN A 38 8.49 -5.58 -14.65
CA GLN A 38 7.24 -4.98 -14.20
C GLN A 38 7.11 -5.15 -12.68
N LEU A 39 7.10 -4.03 -11.95
CA LEU A 39 6.79 -4.03 -10.52
C LEU A 39 5.31 -4.32 -10.33
N LEU A 40 4.99 -5.38 -9.58
CA LEU A 40 3.63 -5.67 -9.17
C LEU A 40 3.29 -4.86 -7.92
N GLY A 41 2.19 -4.13 -8.00
CA GLY A 41 1.61 -3.39 -6.87
C GLY A 41 0.79 -4.27 -5.93
N GLN A 42 0.21 -3.64 -4.91
CA GLN A 42 -0.69 -4.28 -3.94
C GLN A 42 -1.99 -4.77 -4.55
N LEU A 43 -2.39 -4.23 -5.72
CA LEU A 43 -3.53 -4.74 -6.49
C LEU A 43 -3.23 -6.05 -7.25
N GLY A 44 -1.97 -6.54 -7.21
CA GLY A 44 -1.53 -7.71 -7.98
C GLY A 44 -1.38 -7.45 -9.48
N LEU A 45 -1.35 -6.16 -9.88
CA LEU A 45 -1.16 -5.71 -11.25
C LEU A 45 0.18 -4.96 -11.38
N PRO A 46 0.77 -4.89 -12.58
CA PRO A 46 1.89 -3.99 -12.82
C PRO A 46 1.54 -2.54 -12.46
N LEU A 47 2.43 -1.83 -11.79
CA LEU A 47 2.25 -0.40 -11.50
C LEU A 47 1.98 0.37 -12.81
N GLY A 48 1.11 1.38 -12.72
CA GLY A 48 0.62 2.15 -13.87
C GLY A 48 -0.48 1.44 -14.70
N THR A 49 -0.85 0.20 -14.36
CA THR A 49 -1.95 -0.49 -15.04
C THR A 49 -3.29 0.07 -14.59
N VAL A 50 -4.08 0.58 -15.53
CA VAL A 50 -5.45 1.02 -15.27
C VAL A 50 -6.35 -0.19 -15.00
N ALA A 51 -7.10 -0.14 -13.92
CA ALA A 51 -8.04 -1.17 -13.50
C ALA A 51 -9.33 -0.57 -12.96
N THR A 52 -10.40 -1.37 -12.97
CA THR A 52 -11.61 -1.05 -12.19
C THR A 52 -11.49 -1.69 -10.82
N ILE A 53 -11.86 -0.97 -9.77
CA ILE A 53 -11.88 -1.49 -8.40
C ILE A 53 -13.22 -1.26 -7.73
N ASP A 54 -13.54 -2.11 -6.76
CA ASP A 54 -14.56 -1.84 -5.76
C ASP A 54 -13.83 -1.58 -4.43
N ALA A 55 -14.02 -0.41 -3.85
CA ALA A 55 -13.33 0.00 -2.63
C ALA A 55 -14.26 0.65 -1.61
N VAL A 56 -13.93 0.50 -0.33
CA VAL A 56 -14.63 1.13 0.77
C VAL A 56 -13.78 2.27 1.32
N VAL A 57 -14.37 3.45 1.52
CA VAL A 57 -13.67 4.55 2.19
C VAL A 57 -13.54 4.21 3.68
N THR A 58 -12.32 4.27 4.18
CA THR A 58 -11.98 4.00 5.58
C THR A 58 -11.36 5.25 6.20
N SER A 59 -11.81 5.64 7.40
CA SER A 59 -11.18 6.72 8.13
C SER A 59 -9.84 6.25 8.69
N GLY A 60 -8.77 6.99 8.42
CA GLY A 60 -7.44 6.69 8.91
C GLY A 60 -7.34 6.75 10.44
N ASP A 61 -8.23 7.49 11.10
CA ASP A 61 -8.32 7.54 12.56
C ASP A 61 -8.72 6.18 13.17
N GLU A 62 -9.48 5.35 12.44
CA GLU A 62 -9.87 4.00 12.87
C GLU A 62 -8.68 3.03 12.91
N THR A 63 -7.63 3.31 12.13
CA THR A 63 -6.45 2.43 12.02
C THR A 63 -5.54 2.50 13.25
N ARG A 64 -5.68 3.56 14.08
CA ARG A 64 -4.76 3.92 15.18
C ARG A 64 -3.31 4.13 14.76
N ALA A 65 -3.00 4.08 13.47
CA ALA A 65 -1.68 4.39 12.95
C ALA A 65 -1.55 5.91 12.84
N LYS A 66 -0.61 6.49 13.58
CA LYS A 66 -0.34 7.94 13.54
C LYS A 66 -0.12 8.47 12.12
N ALA A 67 0.48 7.65 11.27
CA ALA A 67 0.75 7.94 9.87
C ALA A 67 -0.53 8.21 9.04
N TYR A 68 -1.68 7.68 9.47
CA TYR A 68 -2.96 7.80 8.78
C TYR A 68 -3.96 8.70 9.49
N GLN A 69 -3.62 9.27 10.65
CA GLN A 69 -4.53 10.15 11.37
C GLN A 69 -4.94 11.36 10.51
N GLY A 70 -6.23 11.63 10.47
CA GLY A 70 -6.84 12.69 9.67
C GLY A 70 -6.89 12.44 8.15
N LEU A 71 -6.51 11.25 7.68
CA LEU A 71 -6.58 10.88 6.26
C LEU A 71 -7.81 10.01 5.98
N TYR A 72 -8.32 10.07 4.75
CA TYR A 72 -9.23 9.05 4.22
C TYR A 72 -8.46 8.07 3.33
N LEU A 73 -8.77 6.79 3.46
CA LEU A 73 -8.10 5.69 2.77
C LEU A 73 -9.11 4.86 1.99
N LEU A 74 -8.63 4.08 1.03
CA LEU A 74 -9.44 3.10 0.30
C LEU A 74 -9.05 1.68 0.72
N THR A 75 -9.99 0.95 1.30
CA THR A 75 -9.90 -0.50 1.44
C THR A 75 -10.36 -1.15 0.14
N VAL A 76 -9.45 -1.69 -0.65
CA VAL A 76 -9.77 -2.27 -1.97
C VAL A 76 -10.24 -3.71 -1.82
N THR A 77 -11.47 -4.00 -2.23
CA THR A 77 -12.08 -5.32 -2.06
C THR A 77 -12.04 -6.15 -3.34
N HIS A 78 -12.17 -5.50 -4.51
CA HIS A 78 -12.17 -6.16 -5.81
C HIS A 78 -11.28 -5.42 -6.80
N VAL A 79 -10.64 -6.17 -7.69
CA VAL A 79 -9.90 -5.69 -8.85
C VAL A 79 -10.43 -6.38 -10.09
N ASN A 80 -10.87 -5.61 -11.07
CA ASN A 80 -11.47 -6.10 -12.31
C ASN A 80 -12.60 -7.12 -12.08
N GLY A 81 -13.45 -6.85 -11.07
CA GLY A 81 -14.56 -7.71 -10.66
C GLY A 81 -14.17 -8.99 -9.92
N LYS A 82 -12.87 -9.21 -9.65
CA LYS A 82 -12.39 -10.35 -8.86
C LYS A 82 -12.11 -9.91 -7.43
N PRO A 83 -12.56 -10.65 -6.40
CA PRO A 83 -12.23 -10.34 -5.01
C PRO A 83 -10.74 -10.53 -4.75
N LEU A 84 -10.17 -9.68 -3.89
CA LEU A 84 -8.81 -9.85 -3.40
C LEU A 84 -8.80 -10.75 -2.16
N GLU A 85 -7.83 -11.67 -2.07
CA GLU A 85 -7.67 -12.54 -0.89
C GLU A 85 -7.38 -11.72 0.38
N LYS A 86 -6.59 -10.66 0.23
CA LYS A 86 -6.25 -9.73 1.30
C LYS A 86 -6.49 -8.29 0.82
N PRO A 87 -7.63 -7.67 1.18
CA PRO A 87 -7.92 -6.29 0.83
C PRO A 87 -6.84 -5.32 1.32
N PRO A 88 -6.09 -4.62 0.44
CA PRO A 88 -5.14 -3.62 0.87
C PRO A 88 -5.85 -2.33 1.28
N LEU A 89 -5.31 -1.68 2.32
CA LEU A 89 -5.71 -0.34 2.75
C LEU A 89 -4.71 0.67 2.16
N MET A 90 -5.17 1.49 1.23
CA MET A 90 -4.30 2.31 0.39
C MET A 90 -4.63 3.79 0.51
N ARG A 91 -3.59 4.63 0.51
CA ARG A 91 -3.74 6.07 0.25
C ARG A 91 -4.17 6.28 -1.19
N PHE A 92 -4.89 7.37 -1.43
CA PHE A 92 -5.30 7.72 -2.78
C PHE A 92 -5.23 9.23 -3.04
N ALA A 93 -5.07 9.57 -4.30
CA ALA A 93 -5.28 10.91 -4.82
C ALA A 93 -6.30 10.85 -5.96
N VAL A 94 -7.02 11.94 -6.20
CA VAL A 94 -7.89 12.09 -7.37
C VAL A 94 -7.11 12.84 -8.43
N ASP A 95 -7.05 12.27 -9.64
CA ASP A 95 -6.36 12.91 -10.76
C ASP A 95 -7.00 14.26 -11.08
N SER A 96 -6.18 15.28 -11.36
CA SER A 96 -6.65 16.64 -11.69
C SER A 96 -7.59 16.72 -12.89
N LEU A 97 -7.53 15.73 -13.79
CA LEU A 97 -8.40 15.63 -14.97
C LEU A 97 -9.76 14.99 -14.63
N SER A 98 -9.92 14.44 -13.42
CA SER A 98 -11.13 13.79 -12.96
C SER A 98 -12.11 14.78 -12.32
N SER A 99 -12.88 15.48 -13.14
CA SER A 99 -13.89 16.44 -12.66
C SER A 99 -15.16 15.79 -12.08
N THR A 100 -15.27 14.46 -12.09
CA THR A 100 -16.51 13.74 -11.76
C THR A 100 -16.39 12.75 -10.61
N VAL A 101 -15.24 12.68 -9.96
CA VAL A 101 -15.04 11.78 -8.81
C VAL A 101 -15.47 12.49 -7.56
N ASN A 102 -16.51 11.96 -6.90
CA ASN A 102 -16.97 12.45 -5.61
C ASN A 102 -16.44 11.54 -4.51
N LEU A 103 -15.19 11.77 -4.11
CA LEU A 103 -14.53 11.09 -2.99
C LEU A 103 -14.01 12.11 -1.99
N PRO A 104 -13.91 11.75 -0.70
CA PRO A 104 -13.25 12.58 0.29
C PRO A 104 -11.75 12.47 0.06
N HIS A 105 -11.24 13.24 -0.89
CA HIS A 105 -9.83 13.33 -1.17
C HIS A 105 -9.26 14.55 -0.46
N ASP A 106 -8.01 14.43 -0.03
CA ASP A 106 -7.31 15.51 0.67
C ASP A 106 -7.43 16.80 -0.15
N LYS A 107 -8.18 17.79 0.37
CA LYS A 107 -7.62 19.15 0.38
C LYS A 107 -6.32 18.98 1.17
N PRO A 108 -5.15 19.35 0.61
CA PRO A 108 -3.86 18.97 1.16
C PRO A 108 -3.86 19.17 2.67
N PRO A 109 -3.38 18.18 3.46
CA PRO A 109 -3.29 18.35 4.89
C PRO A 109 -2.59 19.67 5.14
N LEU A 110 -3.10 20.40 6.12
CA LEU A 110 -2.50 21.61 6.67
C LEU A 110 -1.12 21.27 7.25
N LEU A 111 -0.17 20.90 6.40
CA LEU A 111 1.22 20.60 6.72
C LEU A 111 1.95 21.86 7.19
N PHE A 112 1.31 23.03 7.05
CA PHE A 112 1.85 24.32 7.48
C PHE A 112 0.76 25.22 8.06
N GLY A 113 0.19 24.86 9.21
CA GLY A 113 -0.41 25.81 10.17
C GLY A 113 -1.48 26.80 9.68
N ALA A 114 -2.01 26.66 8.47
CA ALA A 114 -3.00 27.57 7.92
C ALA A 114 -4.35 27.17 8.50
N LYS A 115 -4.77 27.87 9.56
CA LYS A 115 -6.16 27.83 9.99
C LYS A 115 -7.00 28.27 8.80
N GLN A 116 -7.86 27.39 8.29
CA GLN A 116 -8.96 27.85 7.45
C GLN A 116 -9.90 28.61 8.37
N ASP A 117 -9.94 29.93 8.21
CA ASP A 117 -10.76 30.81 9.02
C ASP A 117 -12.25 30.47 8.82
N GLY A 118 -12.93 30.04 9.90
CA GLY A 118 -14.39 30.10 10.02
C GLY A 118 -15.17 28.80 9.88
N GLU A 119 -14.61 27.70 9.38
CA GLU A 119 -15.28 26.39 9.36
C GLU A 119 -14.93 25.57 10.60
N ASN A 120 -15.94 25.02 11.28
CA ASN A 120 -15.73 24.09 12.38
C ASN A 120 -15.26 22.74 11.78
N PRO A 121 -13.97 22.39 11.88
CA PRO A 121 -13.41 21.24 11.16
C PRO A 121 -14.02 19.92 11.62
N ALA A 122 -14.49 19.87 12.86
CA ALA A 122 -15.12 18.69 13.44
C ALA A 122 -16.56 18.49 12.95
N ALA A 123 -17.28 19.56 12.61
CA ALA A 123 -18.62 19.46 12.03
C ALA A 123 -18.54 18.98 10.57
N SER A 124 -17.60 19.54 9.79
CA SER A 124 -17.35 19.10 8.41
C SER A 124 -16.83 17.66 8.35
N GLN A 125 -15.96 17.25 9.28
CA GLN A 125 -15.47 15.87 9.33
C GLN A 125 -16.61 14.86 9.55
N LYS A 126 -17.53 15.11 10.49
CA LYS A 126 -18.67 14.21 10.73
C LYS A 126 -19.62 14.10 9.54
N GLU A 127 -19.80 15.18 8.79
CA GLU A 127 -20.61 15.18 7.58
C GLU A 127 -19.95 14.35 6.47
N ILE A 128 -18.65 14.53 6.26
CA ILE A 128 -17.85 13.73 5.33
C ILE A 128 -17.89 12.24 5.73
N GLU A 129 -17.66 11.93 7.00
CA GLU A 129 -17.68 10.55 7.48
C GLU A 129 -19.03 9.88 7.23
N LYS A 130 -20.14 10.58 7.51
CA LYS A 130 -21.49 10.10 7.23
C LYS A 130 -21.75 9.90 5.73
N GLU A 131 -21.18 10.75 4.89
CA GLU A 131 -21.38 10.69 3.44
C GLU A 131 -20.52 9.63 2.76
N TYR A 132 -19.31 9.33 3.24
CA TYR A 132 -18.36 8.50 2.49
C TYR A 132 -17.89 7.27 3.24
N VAL A 133 -17.61 7.36 4.55
CA VAL A 133 -16.97 6.26 5.29
C VAL A 133 -17.90 5.04 5.35
N GLY A 134 -17.32 3.86 5.10
CA GLY A 134 -18.05 2.58 5.07
C GLY A 134 -18.85 2.34 3.78
N LYS A 135 -18.92 3.30 2.86
CA LYS A 135 -19.62 3.13 1.57
C LYS A 135 -18.71 2.52 0.52
N THR A 136 -19.29 1.71 -0.35
CA THR A 136 -18.59 1.11 -1.49
C THR A 136 -18.62 2.08 -2.67
N HIS A 137 -17.47 2.28 -3.29
CA HIS A 137 -17.27 3.08 -4.50
C HIS A 137 -16.71 2.20 -5.62
N HIS A 138 -17.25 2.37 -6.82
CA HIS A 138 -16.80 1.71 -8.03
C HIS A 138 -15.91 2.67 -8.82
N LEU A 139 -14.62 2.41 -8.83
CA LEU A 139 -13.62 3.37 -9.30
C LEU A 139 -12.83 2.82 -10.50
N VAL A 140 -12.34 3.74 -11.32
CA VAL A 140 -11.28 3.48 -12.29
C VAL A 140 -10.01 4.13 -11.74
N VAL A 141 -8.96 3.33 -11.58
CA VAL A 141 -7.73 3.74 -10.92
C VAL A 141 -6.52 3.18 -11.67
N TYR A 142 -5.34 3.70 -11.36
CA TYR A 142 -4.10 2.94 -11.46
C TYR A 142 -3.34 3.02 -10.13
N GLU A 143 -2.47 2.06 -9.87
CA GLU A 143 -1.57 2.07 -8.73
C GLU A 143 -0.21 2.63 -9.17
N GLU A 144 0.34 3.56 -8.40
CA GLU A 144 1.70 4.07 -8.58
C GLU A 144 2.54 3.80 -7.33
N GLY A 145 3.87 3.95 -7.44
CA GLY A 145 4.76 3.72 -6.32
C GLY A 145 6.05 4.52 -6.37
N GLY A 146 6.63 4.71 -5.20
CA GLY A 146 7.87 5.45 -5.02
C GLY A 146 8.45 5.28 -3.62
N TYR A 147 9.72 5.66 -3.45
CA TYR A 147 10.35 5.73 -2.15
C TYR A 147 9.89 6.99 -1.42
N ALA A 148 9.43 6.82 -0.18
CA ALA A 148 8.99 7.90 0.69
C ALA A 148 9.40 7.60 2.14
N GLY A 149 9.18 8.57 3.05
CA GLY A 149 9.49 8.45 4.47
C GLY A 149 10.84 9.06 4.86
N ILE A 150 11.25 8.82 6.11
CA ILE A 150 12.48 9.37 6.68
C ILE A 150 13.59 8.31 6.63
N PRO A 151 14.70 8.52 5.90
CA PRO A 151 15.82 7.58 5.85
C PRO A 151 16.44 7.30 7.22
N ASP A 152 16.87 6.06 7.46
CA ASP A 152 17.46 5.67 8.76
C ASP A 152 18.88 6.20 8.97
N ASN A 153 19.55 6.64 7.90
CA ASN A 153 20.94 7.09 7.90
C ASN A 153 21.09 8.62 7.99
N LEU A 154 20.15 9.31 8.63
CA LEU A 154 20.21 10.76 8.76
C LEU A 154 21.44 11.24 9.57
N PRO A 155 22.12 12.32 9.12
CA PRO A 155 23.18 12.94 9.91
C PRO A 155 22.68 13.40 11.29
N LYS A 156 23.57 13.34 12.29
CA LYS A 156 23.30 13.88 13.62
C LYS A 156 22.97 15.38 13.51
N GLY A 157 21.86 15.80 14.10
CA GLY A 157 21.44 17.21 14.15
C GLY A 157 20.37 17.63 13.13
N VAL A 158 19.96 16.75 12.21
CA VAL A 158 18.79 17.00 11.35
C VAL A 158 17.52 16.91 12.20
N PRO A 159 16.71 17.99 12.30
CA PRO A 159 15.49 17.97 13.11
C PRO A 159 14.42 17.09 12.46
N LEU A 160 13.91 16.12 13.22
CA LEU A 160 12.79 15.27 12.84
C LEU A 160 11.46 15.95 13.21
N ALA A 161 11.13 17.06 12.56
CA ALA A 161 9.87 17.75 12.79
C ALA A 161 8.73 17.05 12.03
N GLY A 162 7.73 16.52 12.74
CA GLY A 162 6.41 16.19 12.19
C GLY A 162 6.25 14.89 11.40
N ALA A 163 7.29 14.38 10.74
CA ALA A 163 7.20 13.18 9.87
C ALA A 163 7.35 11.83 10.61
N ALA A 164 7.26 11.82 11.94
CA ALA A 164 7.32 10.63 12.78
C ALA A 164 6.08 9.74 12.58
N GLY A 165 6.11 8.88 11.55
CA GLY A 165 5.04 7.92 11.27
C GLY A 165 5.30 7.00 10.08
N PHE A 166 6.05 7.46 9.07
CA PHE A 166 6.40 6.64 7.91
C PHE A 166 7.91 6.30 7.93
N GLY A 167 8.23 5.03 8.12
CA GLY A 167 9.59 4.54 7.87
C GLY A 167 9.96 4.72 6.39
N PHE A 168 11.25 4.88 6.10
CA PHE A 168 11.70 4.96 4.72
C PHE A 168 11.51 3.63 4.00
N GLY A 169 10.90 3.68 2.82
CA GLY A 169 10.69 2.49 2.02
C GLY A 169 9.94 2.78 0.73
N PHE A 170 9.90 1.78 -0.14
CA PHE A 170 9.04 1.81 -1.31
C PHE A 170 7.59 1.62 -0.86
N SER A 171 6.72 2.54 -1.28
CA SER A 171 5.30 2.53 -0.93
C SER A 171 4.49 2.79 -2.20
N THR A 172 3.23 2.35 -2.20
CA THR A 172 2.32 2.54 -3.32
C THR A 172 1.05 3.28 -2.89
N SER A 173 0.42 3.93 -3.85
CA SER A 173 -0.83 4.66 -3.69
C SER A 173 -1.70 4.55 -4.93
N LEU A 174 -2.99 4.79 -4.77
CA LEU A 174 -3.94 4.81 -5.87
C LEU A 174 -4.06 6.21 -6.46
N VAL A 175 -4.11 6.29 -7.78
CA VAL A 175 -4.57 7.47 -8.50
C VAL A 175 -5.95 7.17 -9.07
N VAL A 176 -6.95 7.91 -8.61
CA VAL A 176 -8.35 7.75 -9.02
C VAL A 176 -8.63 8.61 -10.23
N LEU A 177 -9.03 7.96 -11.33
CA LEU A 177 -9.28 8.60 -12.62
C LEU A 177 -10.75 8.93 -12.85
N ALA A 178 -11.67 8.09 -12.37
CA ALA A 178 -13.10 8.25 -12.58
C ALA A 178 -13.92 7.36 -11.65
N GLU A 179 -15.21 7.71 -11.47
CA GLU A 179 -16.21 6.74 -11.04
C GLU A 179 -16.66 5.87 -12.23
N ARG A 180 -16.66 4.55 -12.05
CA ARG A 180 -17.01 3.58 -13.08
C ARG A 180 -18.43 3.80 -13.62
N ASP A 181 -19.36 4.16 -12.75
CA ASP A 181 -20.78 4.29 -13.11
C ASP A 181 -21.05 5.55 -13.96
N VAL A 182 -20.23 6.59 -13.81
CA VAL A 182 -20.25 7.79 -14.67
C VAL A 182 -19.82 7.43 -16.09
N LEU A 183 -18.76 6.62 -16.25
CA LEU A 183 -18.29 6.19 -17.56
C LEU A 183 -19.33 5.36 -18.31
N ARG A 184 -20.06 4.46 -17.62
CA ARG A 184 -21.12 3.66 -18.25
C ARG A 184 -22.24 4.54 -18.80
N LYS A 185 -22.66 5.56 -18.06
CA LYS A 185 -23.71 6.51 -18.51
C LYS A 185 -23.28 7.33 -19.73
N SER A 186 -22.00 7.73 -19.82
CA SER A 186 -21.49 8.49 -20.97
C SER A 186 -21.48 7.70 -22.29
N ARG A 187 -21.21 6.38 -22.23
CA ARG A 187 -21.15 5.51 -23.41
C ARG A 187 -22.53 5.12 -23.93
N SER A 188 -23.55 5.10 -23.08
CA SER A 188 -24.94 4.78 -23.45
C SER A 188 -25.66 5.91 -24.22
N LYS A 189 -25.05 7.10 -24.29
CA LYS A 189 -25.61 8.30 -24.96
C LYS A 189 -24.96 8.61 -26.32
N LYS A 190 -24.03 7.78 -26.78
CA LYS A 190 -23.43 7.84 -28.12
C LYS A 190 -24.01 6.73 -28.98
#